data_AF-A0A1I7B2K5-F1
#
_entry.id   AF-A0A1I7B2K5-F1
#
_cell.length_a   1.000
_cell.length_b   1.000
_cell.length_c   1.000
_cell.angle_alpha   90.00
_cell.angle_beta   90.00
_cell.angle_gamma   90.00
#
_symmetry.space_group_name_H-M   'P 1'
#
loop_
_entity.id
_entity.type
_entity.pdbx_description
1 polymer ?
#
loop_
_entity_poly.entity_id
_entity_poly.type
_entity_poly.pdbx_seq_one_letter_code
_entity_poly.pdbx_strand_id
1 'polypeptide(L)'
;MEVNFDKETLTSEDGFWIMFYFLKEHYDLAGGEFDLSDILSACEPMDWSDSGIKIPADSSMIEYWNEALKKYRKQGKPNFKQLKK
;
A
#
# COMPACT_ATOMS: atom_id res chain seq x y z
N MET A 1 -10.32 -9.56 13.72
CA MET A 1 -9.09 -10.07 14.36
C MET A 1 -8.05 -8.98 14.14
N GLU A 2 -7.77 -8.18 15.16
CA GLU A 2 -6.83 -7.06 15.06
C GLU A 2 -5.43 -7.61 14.82
N VAL A 3 -4.80 -7.23 13.71
CA VAL A 3 -3.41 -7.54 13.46
C VAL A 3 -2.59 -6.62 14.38
N ASN A 4 -2.13 -7.16 15.49
CA ASN A 4 -1.16 -6.50 16.35
C ASN A 4 0.15 -6.38 15.54
N PHE A 5 0.45 -5.18 15.04
CA PHE A 5 1.73 -4.88 14.42
C PHE A 5 2.79 -4.88 15.52
N ASP A 6 3.47 -6.00 15.69
CA ASP A 6 4.65 -6.07 16.57
C ASP A 6 5.61 -4.90 16.25
N LYS A 7 6.05 -4.26 17.33
CA LYS A 7 6.78 -2.98 17.43
C LYS A 7 8.14 -2.97 16.72
N GLU A 8 8.18 -3.14 15.41
CA GLU A 8 9.33 -2.69 14.61
C GLU A 8 9.01 -1.31 14.04
N THR A 9 9.74 -0.31 14.52
CA THR A 9 9.60 1.08 14.08
C THR A 9 10.01 1.18 12.62
N LEU A 10 9.02 1.35 11.73
CA LEU A 10 9.27 1.67 10.33
C LEU A 10 9.87 3.08 10.24
N THR A 11 10.94 3.22 9.47
CA THR A 11 11.48 4.52 9.06
C THR A 11 10.63 5.13 7.95
N SER A 12 10.79 6.44 7.71
CA SER A 12 10.15 7.10 6.57
C SER A 12 10.54 6.46 5.23
N GLU A 13 11.76 5.94 5.12
CA GLU A 13 12.22 5.24 3.93
C GLU A 13 11.52 3.88 3.76
N ASP A 14 11.30 3.15 4.85
CA ASP A 14 10.53 1.90 4.80
C ASP A 14 9.11 2.18 4.29
N GLY A 15 8.46 3.24 4.79
CA GLY A 15 7.15 3.69 4.33
C GLY A 15 7.11 3.97 2.83
N PHE A 16 8.16 4.60 2.29
CA PHE A 16 8.29 4.84 0.85
C PHE A 16 8.36 3.53 0.05
N TRP A 17 9.15 2.55 0.50
CA TRP A 17 9.26 1.27 -0.20
C TRP A 17 8.03 0.37 -0.06
N ILE A 18 7.31 0.47 1.06
CA ILE A 18 6.00 -0.19 1.22
C ILE A 18 5.00 0.41 0.22
N MET A 19 4.96 1.73 0.08
CA MET A 19 4.14 2.42 -0.93
C MET A 19 4.52 2.00 -2.35
N PHE A 20 5.81 1.81 -2.65
CA PHE A 20 6.24 1.24 -3.93
C PHE A 20 5.65 -0.16 -4.17
N TYR A 21 5.72 -1.07 -3.20
CA TYR A 21 5.14 -2.42 -3.35
C TYR A 21 3.63 -2.38 -3.51
N PHE A 22 2.95 -1.49 -2.77
CA PHE A 22 1.51 -1.27 -2.88
C PHE A 22 1.10 -0.84 -4.29
N LEU A 23 1.72 0.20 -4.83
CA LEU A 23 1.43 0.68 -6.18
C LEU A 23 1.83 -0.34 -7.26
N LYS A 24 2.95 -1.03 -7.07
CA LYS A 24 3.42 -2.04 -8.02
C LYS A 24 2.44 -3.21 -8.16
N GLU A 25 1.84 -3.64 -7.05
CA GLU A 25 0.84 -4.71 -7.07
C GLU A 25 -0.39 -4.30 -7.88
N HIS A 26 -0.91 -3.09 -7.66
CA HIS A 26 -2.06 -2.59 -8.42
C HIS A 26 -1.73 -2.40 -9.91
N TYR A 27 -0.54 -1.87 -10.22
CA TYR A 27 -0.04 -1.77 -11.58
C TYR A 27 0.01 -3.14 -12.29
N ASP A 28 0.46 -4.18 -11.58
CA ASP A 28 0.54 -5.53 -12.14
C ASP A 28 -0.84 -6.17 -12.31
N LEU A 29 -1.74 -6.01 -11.34
CA LEU A 29 -3.12 -6.51 -11.41
C LEU A 29 -3.92 -5.88 -12.54
N ALA A 30 -3.67 -4.60 -12.83
CA ALA A 30 -4.31 -3.87 -13.93
C ALA A 30 -3.62 -4.11 -15.30
N GLY A 31 -2.70 -5.08 -15.39
CA GLY A 31 -2.10 -5.49 -16.67
C GLY A 31 -1.05 -4.52 -17.21
N GLY A 32 -0.47 -3.69 -16.35
CA GLY A 32 0.52 -2.68 -16.73
C GLY A 32 -0.06 -1.34 -17.20
N GLU A 33 -1.38 -1.20 -17.18
CA GLU A 33 -2.09 0.07 -17.24
C GLU A 33 -2.54 0.41 -15.82
N PHE A 34 -2.46 1.67 -15.42
CA PHE A 34 -2.71 2.04 -14.04
C PHE A 34 -3.21 3.47 -13.96
N ASP A 35 -4.49 3.64 -13.61
CA ASP A 35 -5.04 4.96 -13.33
C ASP A 35 -4.84 5.31 -11.86
N LEU A 36 -4.13 6.41 -11.63
CA LEU A 36 -3.93 6.94 -10.29
C LEU A 36 -5.24 7.40 -9.67
N SER A 37 -6.22 7.85 -10.46
CA SER A 37 -7.51 8.29 -9.92
C SER A 37 -8.25 7.16 -9.22
N ASP A 38 -8.15 5.93 -9.73
CA ASP A 38 -8.84 4.77 -9.15
C ASP A 38 -8.33 4.47 -7.74
N ILE A 39 -7.01 4.50 -7.54
CA ILE A 39 -6.44 4.34 -6.19
C ILE A 39 -6.84 5.49 -5.28
N LEU A 40 -6.77 6.74 -5.76
CA LEU A 40 -7.09 7.90 -4.92
C LEU A 40 -8.55 7.88 -4.48
N SER A 41 -9.48 7.55 -5.39
CA SER A 41 -10.89 7.40 -5.08
C SER A 41 -11.15 6.22 -4.14
N ALA A 42 -10.49 5.07 -4.32
CA ALA A 42 -10.63 3.94 -3.41
C ALA A 42 -10.03 4.22 -2.02
N CYS A 43 -8.97 5.02 -1.93
CA CYS A 43 -8.33 5.42 -0.68
C CYS A 43 -9.02 6.62 0.01
N GLU A 44 -10.00 7.25 -0.63
CA GLU A 44 -10.60 8.48 -0.12
C GLU A 44 -11.15 8.26 1.30
N PRO A 45 -10.81 9.11 2.27
CA PRO A 45 -11.25 8.93 3.65
C PRO A 45 -12.75 9.26 3.76
N MET A 46 -13.53 8.24 4.05
CA MET A 46 -14.96 8.30 4.25
C MET A 46 -15.31 8.16 5.73
N ASP A 47 -16.38 8.85 6.15
CA ASP A 47 -17.04 8.64 7.43
C ASP A 47 -18.50 8.24 7.18
N TRP A 48 -18.72 6.95 6.97
CA TRP A 48 -20.04 6.41 6.62
C TRP A 48 -21.04 6.40 7.78
N SER A 49 -20.59 6.71 9.00
CA SER A 49 -21.38 6.56 10.23
C SER A 49 -21.40 7.81 11.11
N ASP A 50 -20.95 8.95 10.59
CA ASP A 50 -20.78 10.21 11.33
C ASP A 50 -20.01 10.04 12.66
N SER A 51 -19.07 9.09 12.67
CA SER A 51 -18.30 8.68 13.84
C SER A 51 -17.03 9.51 14.06
N GLY A 52 -16.62 10.29 13.05
CA GLY A 52 -15.32 10.94 12.95
C GLY A 52 -14.17 9.99 12.60
N ILE A 53 -14.43 8.69 12.44
CA ILE A 53 -13.42 7.69 12.07
C ILE A 53 -13.27 7.68 10.55
N LYS A 54 -12.05 7.93 10.07
CA LYS A 54 -11.72 7.88 8.64
C LYS A 54 -11.38 6.45 8.25
N ILE A 55 -12.17 5.88 7.35
CA ILE A 55 -11.86 4.62 6.67
C ILE A 55 -11.78 4.87 5.15
N PRO A 56 -10.96 4.14 4.40
CA PRO A 56 -10.96 4.30 2.95
C PRO A 56 -12.32 3.96 2.34
N ALA A 57 -12.66 4.58 1.22
CA ALA A 57 -13.89 4.33 0.47
C ALA A 57 -14.02 2.85 0.08
N ASP A 58 -12.90 2.18 -0.21
CA ASP A 58 -12.79 0.73 -0.31
C ASP A 58 -11.92 0.20 0.84
N SER A 59 -12.51 -0.59 1.75
CA SER A 59 -11.83 -1.16 2.90
C SER A 59 -10.74 -2.17 2.52
N SER A 60 -10.80 -2.77 1.32
CA SER A 60 -9.77 -3.68 0.82
C SER A 60 -8.42 -2.99 0.59
N MET A 61 -8.39 -1.66 0.47
CA MET A 61 -7.14 -0.89 0.36
C MET A 61 -6.22 -1.07 1.57
N ILE A 62 -6.79 -1.30 2.76
CA ILE A 62 -5.99 -1.63 3.96
C ILE A 62 -5.39 -3.04 3.85
N GLU A 63 -6.12 -3.99 3.26
CA GLU A 63 -5.61 -5.35 3.03
C GLU A 63 -4.44 -5.33 2.03
N TYR A 64 -4.58 -4.60 0.92
CA TYR A 64 -3.49 -4.40 -0.04
C TYR A 64 -2.27 -3.72 0.58
N TRP A 65 -2.47 -2.73 1.46
CA TRP A 65 -1.37 -2.12 2.22
C TRP A 65 -0.66 -3.13 3.13
N ASN A 66 -1.43 -3.97 3.83
CA ASN A 66 -0.88 -5.00 4.70
C ASN A 66 -0.10 -6.06 3.93
N GLU A 67 -0.56 -6.45 2.74
CA GLU A 67 0.19 -7.34 1.85
C GLU A 67 1.48 -6.69 1.34
N ALA A 68 1.45 -5.40 0.99
CA ALA A 68 2.65 -4.65 0.63
C ALA A 68 3.68 -4.59 1.77
N LEU A 69 3.21 -4.40 3.02
CA LEU A 69 4.08 -4.46 4.19
C LEU A 69 4.67 -5.85 4.40
N LYS A 70 3.87 -6.92 4.30
CA LYS A 70 4.37 -8.31 4.39
C LYS A 70 5.44 -8.57 3.31
N LYS A 71 5.21 -8.08 2.10
CA LYS A 71 6.16 -8.16 0.98
C LYS A 71 7.45 -7.42 1.31
N TYR A 72 7.37 -6.19 1.83
CA TYR A 72 8.52 -5.42 2.29
C TYR A 72 9.31 -6.17 3.37
N ARG A 73 8.65 -6.68 4.40
CA ARG A 73 9.32 -7.45 5.47
C ARG A 73 10.02 -8.70 4.95
N LYS A 74 9.45 -9.36 3.93
CA LYS A 74 10.01 -10.58 3.34
C LYS A 74 11.14 -10.31 2.35
N GLN A 75 11.04 -9.24 1.55
CA GLN A 75 11.91 -8.99 0.40
C GLN A 75 12.89 -7.84 0.62
N GLY A 76 12.64 -6.99 1.61
CA GLY A 76 13.37 -5.75 1.84
C GLY A 76 13.13 -4.71 0.74
N LYS A 77 14.06 -3.78 0.62
CA LYS A 77 14.06 -2.73 -0.40
C LYS A 77 14.15 -3.35 -1.80
N PRO A 78 13.37 -2.87 -2.79
CA PRO A 78 13.41 -3.42 -4.14
C PRO A 78 14.80 -3.24 -4.77
N ASN A 79 15.22 -4.24 -5.55
CA ASN A 79 16.52 -4.24 -6.20
C ASN A 79 16.62 -3.12 -7.27
N PHE A 80 17.83 -2.59 -7.44
CA PHE A 80 18.15 -1.66 -8.52
C PHE A 80 17.88 -2.31 -9.89
N LYS A 81 17.14 -1.61 -10.76
CA LYS A 81 17.10 -1.96 -12.18
C LYS A 81 18.48 -1.67 -12.77
N GLN A 82 19.13 -2.68 -13.35
CA GLN A 82 20.33 -2.44 -14.16
C GLN A 82 19.90 -1.72 -15.44
N LEU A 83 20.24 -0.44 -15.55
CA LEU A 83 20.13 0.28 -16.81
C LEU A 83 21.20 -0.32 -17.73
N LYS A 84 20.77 -1.08 -18.75
CA LYS A 84 21.66 -1.43 -19.86
C LYS A 84 22.01 -0.11 -20.55
N LYS A 85 23.30 0.24 -20.56
CA LYS A 85 23.83 1.30 -21.42
C LYS A 85 23.67 0.93 -22.88
#